data_AF-A0A4Q7G034-F1
#
_entry.id   AF-A0A4Q7G034-F1
#
_cell.length_a   1.000
_cell.length_b   1.000
_cell.length_c   1.000
_cell.angle_alpha   90.00
_cell.angle_beta   90.00
_cell.angle_gamma   90.00
#
_symmetry.space_group_name_H-M   'P 1'
#
loop_
_entity.id
_entity.type
_entity.pdbx_description
1 polymer ?
#
loop_
_entity_poly.entity_id
_entity_poly.type
_entity_poly.pdbx_seq_one_letter_code
_entity_poly.pdbx_strand_id
1 'polypeptide(L)'
;MRMKAAIHTGGSRILWRRRSARWFGAALGALAVLLGAKPISAKAATDVDGRLNADPAPAAWQDFAKRLQLRLQERLASESTPALRFHDAVARRASDARTASPSIVVRVWVMPDGKVQRIELEGLDDDASHDLSTLLIGDGVGSTPLDMPQPLRMRLSLRPKTRVED
;
A
#
# COMPACT_ATOMS: atom_id res chain seq x y z
N MET A 1 -14.84 -28.14 -36.04
CA MET A 1 -13.47 -27.66 -35.73
C MET A 1 -13.58 -26.45 -34.80
N ARG A 2 -13.17 -26.65 -33.54
CA ARG A 2 -12.80 -25.73 -32.43
C ARG A 2 -13.49 -24.37 -32.23
N MET A 3 -14.00 -24.22 -31.01
CA MET A 3 -14.58 -23.07 -30.32
C MET A 3 -13.73 -21.78 -30.39
N LYS A 4 -14.40 -20.63 -30.51
CA LYS A 4 -13.89 -19.34 -30.02
C LYS A 4 -14.90 -18.80 -29.00
N ALA A 5 -14.54 -18.91 -27.73
CA ALA A 5 -15.26 -18.26 -26.65
C ALA A 5 -15.00 -16.74 -26.73
N ALA A 6 -16.09 -15.97 -26.80
CA ALA A 6 -16.08 -14.55 -26.60
C ALA A 6 -15.94 -14.26 -25.08
N ILE A 7 -14.99 -13.40 -24.72
CA ILE A 7 -14.92 -12.79 -23.39
C ILE A 7 -15.03 -11.29 -23.64
N HIS A 8 -16.20 -10.74 -23.34
CA HIS A 8 -16.46 -9.31 -23.29
C HIS A 8 -16.59 -8.91 -21.82
N THR A 9 -16.36 -7.63 -21.53
CA THR A 9 -16.54 -6.91 -20.24
C THR A 9 -15.26 -6.84 -19.41
N GLY A 10 -14.73 -5.68 -19.00
CA GLY A 10 -15.19 -4.31 -19.06
C GLY A 10 -14.24 -3.51 -18.18
N GLY A 11 -13.27 -2.81 -18.77
CA GLY A 11 -12.29 -2.02 -18.05
C GLY A 11 -12.82 -0.62 -17.77
N SER A 12 -13.52 -0.45 -16.65
CA SER A 12 -13.96 0.87 -16.17
C SER A 12 -12.76 1.81 -16.03
N ARG A 13 -12.73 2.81 -16.91
CA ARG A 13 -11.95 4.03 -16.75
C ARG A 13 -12.53 4.79 -15.56
N ILE A 14 -11.85 4.76 -14.42
CA ILE A 14 -12.17 5.63 -13.30
C ILE A 14 -10.95 6.50 -13.05
N LEU A 15 -11.08 7.71 -13.59
CA LEU A 15 -10.38 8.90 -13.16
C LEU A 15 -10.61 9.05 -11.65
N TRP A 16 -9.54 9.13 -10.87
CA TRP A 16 -9.64 9.69 -9.53
C TRP A 16 -8.50 10.66 -9.30
N ARG A 17 -8.81 11.94 -9.50
CA ARG A 17 -7.96 13.06 -9.11
C ARG A 17 -7.98 13.16 -7.58
N ARG A 18 -6.78 13.19 -6.99
CA ARG A 18 -6.36 13.97 -5.83
C ARG A 18 -7.44 14.44 -4.82
N ARG A 19 -7.21 14.00 -3.57
CA ARG A 19 -7.41 14.75 -2.31
C ARG A 19 -8.87 15.02 -1.92
N SER A 20 -9.44 14.13 -1.10
CA SER A 20 -10.63 14.41 -0.30
C SER A 20 -10.56 13.69 1.04
N ALA A 21 -9.67 14.18 1.91
CA ALA A 21 -9.96 14.18 3.33
C ALA A 21 -11.08 15.21 3.55
N ARG A 22 -12.28 14.74 3.90
CA ARG A 22 -13.31 15.37 4.76
C ARG A 22 -14.68 14.76 4.45
N TRP A 23 -15.21 14.07 5.47
CA TRP A 23 -16.62 14.07 5.85
C TRP A 23 -17.66 13.84 4.75
N PHE A 24 -18.14 12.60 4.65
CA PHE A 24 -19.57 12.33 4.43
C PHE A 24 -19.96 11.01 5.11
N GLY A 25 -19.95 11.04 6.44
CA GLY A 25 -20.85 10.22 7.23
C GLY A 25 -22.11 11.03 7.47
N ALA A 26 -23.14 10.81 6.64
CA ALA A 26 -24.50 11.28 6.88
C ALA A 26 -25.47 10.31 6.20
N ALA A 27 -25.57 9.11 6.77
CA ALA A 27 -26.72 8.26 6.49
C ALA A 27 -27.88 8.71 7.40
N LEU A 28 -29.02 8.97 6.76
CA LEU A 28 -30.32 9.22 7.36
C LEU A 28 -30.64 8.14 8.41
N GLY A 29 -30.71 8.55 9.67
CA GLY A 29 -31.33 7.79 10.75
C GLY A 29 -32.49 8.58 11.31
N ALA A 30 -33.66 8.47 10.69
CA ALA A 30 -34.92 8.81 11.34
C ALA A 30 -35.48 7.54 11.97
N LEU A 31 -35.58 7.49 13.30
CA LEU A 31 -36.79 7.18 14.09
C LEU A 31 -36.44 6.84 15.56
N ALA A 32 -37.38 7.16 16.45
CA ALA A 32 -37.53 6.71 17.85
C ALA A 32 -37.00 7.64 18.97
N VAL A 33 -37.86 8.60 19.30
CA VAL A 33 -38.05 9.18 20.63
C VAL A 33 -38.53 8.09 21.61
N LEU A 34 -38.15 8.23 22.89
CA LEU A 34 -38.57 7.50 24.11
C LEU A 34 -37.77 6.25 24.52
N LEU A 35 -36.68 6.46 25.27
CA LEU A 35 -36.47 5.95 26.65
C LEU A 35 -35.06 6.37 27.11
N GLY A 36 -34.94 6.87 28.35
CA GLY A 36 -33.73 7.50 28.89
C GLY A 36 -32.52 6.57 29.03
N ALA A 37 -31.80 6.35 27.93
CA ALA A 37 -30.50 5.69 27.92
C ALA A 37 -29.42 6.70 27.51
N LYS A 38 -28.40 6.83 28.37
CA LYS A 38 -27.24 7.72 28.23
C LYS A 38 -26.60 7.52 26.84
N PRO A 39 -26.31 8.59 26.07
CA PRO A 39 -25.57 8.43 24.83
C PRO A 39 -24.21 7.80 25.15
N ILE A 40 -23.97 6.60 24.63
CA ILE A 40 -22.65 5.99 24.63
C ILE A 40 -21.82 6.85 23.69
N SER A 41 -21.03 7.77 24.24
CA SER A 41 -20.00 8.47 23.48
C SER A 41 -19.11 7.41 22.84
N ALA A 42 -19.26 7.21 21.53
CA ALA A 42 -18.25 6.55 20.73
C ALA A 42 -16.99 7.40 20.83
N LYS A 43 -16.07 6.99 21.69
CA LYS A 43 -14.73 7.58 21.79
C LYS A 43 -14.08 7.32 20.43
N ALA A 44 -14.03 8.36 19.59
CA ALA A 44 -13.19 8.35 18.41
C ALA A 44 -11.77 8.05 18.90
N ALA A 45 -11.25 6.87 18.53
CA ALA A 45 -9.88 6.47 18.80
C ALA A 45 -8.95 7.39 17.99
N THR A 46 -8.69 8.56 18.55
CA THR A 46 -7.54 9.37 18.18
C THR A 46 -6.47 8.98 19.16
N ASP A 47 -5.62 8.04 18.78
CA ASP A 47 -4.39 7.79 19.52
C ASP A 47 -3.30 7.36 18.55
N VAL A 48 -2.58 8.36 18.04
CA VAL A 48 -1.33 8.16 17.31
C VAL A 48 -0.18 7.86 18.29
N ASP A 49 -0.46 7.89 19.60
CA ASP A 49 0.47 7.62 20.71
C ASP A 49 0.28 6.22 21.37
N GLY A 50 -0.61 5.38 20.84
CA GLY A 50 -0.94 4.06 21.40
C GLY A 50 0.06 2.94 21.09
N ARG A 51 1.22 3.29 20.50
CA ARG A 51 2.22 2.31 20.05
C ARG A 51 3.01 1.69 21.21
N LEU A 52 2.92 2.25 22.42
CA LEU A 52 3.69 1.79 23.57
C LEU A 52 3.00 0.66 24.36
N ASN A 53 1.72 0.34 24.09
CA ASN A 53 0.96 -0.67 24.83
C ASN A 53 0.25 -1.70 23.93
N ALA A 54 0.54 -1.71 22.62
CA ALA A 54 0.04 -2.76 21.75
C ALA A 54 0.91 -4.01 21.92
N ASP A 55 0.28 -5.16 22.19
CA ASP A 55 0.96 -6.45 22.15
C ASP A 55 1.67 -6.59 20.79
N PRO A 56 2.93 -7.06 20.77
CA PRO A 56 3.66 -7.22 19.53
C PRO A 56 2.87 -8.13 18.58
N ALA A 57 2.82 -7.76 17.30
CA ALA A 57 2.16 -8.60 16.29
C ALA A 57 2.69 -10.05 16.36
N PRO A 58 1.84 -11.07 16.16
CA PRO A 58 2.28 -12.46 16.06
C PRO A 58 3.53 -12.65 15.21
N ALA A 59 4.46 -13.50 15.66
CA ALA A 59 5.75 -13.72 14.99
C ALA A 59 5.59 -14.07 13.50
N ALA A 60 4.60 -14.91 13.17
CA ALA A 60 4.30 -15.29 11.78
C ALA A 60 3.97 -14.08 10.87
N TRP A 61 3.32 -13.04 11.41
CA TRP A 61 3.01 -11.81 10.67
C TRP A 61 4.27 -10.98 10.44
N GLN A 62 5.12 -10.88 11.46
CA GLN A 62 6.40 -10.16 11.36
C GLN A 62 7.33 -10.82 10.33
N ASP A 63 7.44 -12.16 10.39
CA ASP A 63 8.24 -12.96 9.46
C ASP A 63 7.76 -12.81 8.02
N PHE A 64 6.45 -12.88 7.79
CA PHE A 64 5.87 -12.66 6.47
C PHE A 64 6.15 -11.24 5.98
N ALA A 65 5.90 -10.22 6.80
CA ALA A 65 6.12 -8.83 6.43
C ALA A 65 7.59 -8.56 6.09
N LYS A 66 8.53 -9.16 6.84
CA LYS A 66 9.97 -9.04 6.59
C LYS A 66 10.36 -9.69 5.26
N ARG A 67 9.89 -10.91 4.98
CA ARG A 67 10.15 -11.59 3.69
C ARG A 67 9.58 -10.78 2.54
N LEU A 68 8.33 -10.32 2.66
CA LEU A 68 7.68 -9.52 1.64
C LEU A 68 8.42 -8.22 1.39
N GLN A 69 8.81 -7.50 2.45
CA GLN A 69 9.58 -6.28 2.34
C GLN A 69 10.91 -6.51 1.59
N LEU A 70 11.67 -7.54 1.96
CA LEU A 70 12.92 -7.89 1.28
C LEU A 70 12.69 -8.17 -0.21
N ARG A 71 11.67 -8.96 -0.52
CA ARG A 71 11.30 -9.30 -1.89
C ARG A 71 10.93 -8.07 -2.72
N LEU A 72 10.14 -7.15 -2.17
CA LEU A 72 9.79 -5.90 -2.86
C LEU A 72 11.02 -5.00 -3.03
N GLN A 73 11.94 -4.99 -2.07
CA GLN A 73 13.22 -4.26 -2.19
C GLN A 73 14.09 -4.84 -3.31
N GLU A 74 14.17 -6.16 -3.46
CA GLU A 74 14.88 -6.81 -4.57
C GLU A 74 14.26 -6.45 -5.92
N ARG A 75 12.93 -6.49 -6.03
CA ARG A 75 12.22 -6.09 -7.25
C ARG A 75 12.47 -4.62 -7.60
N LEU A 76 12.47 -3.74 -6.60
CA LEU A 76 12.82 -2.32 -6.75
C LEU A 76 14.27 -2.08 -7.14
N ALA A 77 15.19 -2.93 -6.69
CA ALA A 77 16.59 -2.87 -7.06
C ALA A 77 16.89 -3.47 -8.45
N SER A 78 15.92 -4.14 -9.08
CA SER A 78 16.09 -4.71 -10.42
C SER A 78 16.24 -3.62 -11.48
N GLU A 79 16.98 -3.92 -12.55
CA GLU A 79 17.20 -3.00 -13.69
C GLU A 79 16.04 -3.02 -14.71
N SER A 80 14.83 -3.35 -14.26
CA SER A 80 13.63 -3.36 -15.10
C SER A 80 13.25 -1.93 -15.49
N THR A 81 12.77 -1.71 -16.72
CA THR A 81 12.33 -0.39 -17.19
C THR A 81 11.37 0.33 -16.22
N PRO A 82 10.36 -0.32 -15.62
CA PRO A 82 9.48 0.32 -14.63
C PRO A 82 10.23 0.75 -13.35
N ALA A 83 11.20 -0.03 -12.89
CA ALA A 83 12.01 0.29 -11.72
C ALA A 83 12.88 1.53 -11.97
N LEU A 84 13.53 1.60 -13.14
CA LEU A 84 14.35 2.76 -13.52
C LEU A 84 13.52 4.05 -13.62
N ARG A 85 12.33 3.98 -14.22
CA ARG A 85 11.39 5.13 -14.28
C ARG A 85 10.96 5.58 -12.89
N PHE A 86 10.68 4.63 -12.01
CA PHE A 86 10.33 4.92 -10.63
C PHE A 86 11.48 5.61 -9.88
N HIS A 87 12.71 5.09 -10.00
CA HIS A 87 13.89 5.71 -9.39
C HIS A 87 14.12 7.13 -9.90
N ASP A 88 13.98 7.38 -11.20
CA ASP A 88 14.09 8.72 -11.79
C ASP A 88 13.00 9.68 -11.27
N ALA A 89 11.75 9.22 -11.19
CA ALA A 89 10.63 10.00 -10.67
C ALA A 89 10.86 10.42 -9.20
N VAL A 90 11.40 9.52 -8.37
CA VAL A 90 11.72 9.84 -6.98
C VAL A 90 12.97 10.71 -6.86
N ALA A 91 14.02 10.46 -7.65
CA ALA A 91 15.27 11.23 -7.64
C ALA A 91 15.03 12.70 -8.01
N ARG A 92 14.21 12.97 -9.04
CA ARG A 92 13.82 14.34 -9.44
C ARG A 92 13.25 15.15 -8.28
N ARG A 93 12.52 14.50 -7.36
CA ARG A 93 11.91 15.13 -6.19
C ARG A 93 12.83 15.17 -4.97
N ALA A 94 13.69 14.17 -4.81
CA ALA A 94 14.69 14.15 -3.74
C ALA A 94 15.76 15.25 -3.92
N SER A 95 16.03 15.67 -5.16
CA SER A 95 16.89 16.84 -5.44
C SER A 95 16.40 18.12 -4.75
N ASP A 96 15.10 18.26 -4.47
CA ASP A 96 14.52 19.40 -3.75
C ASP A 96 14.68 19.28 -2.21
N ALA A 97 14.88 18.07 -1.71
CA ALA A 97 14.97 17.75 -0.29
C ALA A 97 16.29 17.02 -0.02
N ARG A 98 17.36 17.74 0.37
CA ARG A 98 18.70 17.21 0.73
C ARG A 98 18.62 16.07 1.76
N THR A 99 18.28 14.86 1.32
CA THR A 99 18.12 13.67 2.15
C THR A 99 18.99 12.55 1.60
N ALA A 100 19.80 11.97 2.48
CA ALA A 100 20.93 11.11 2.13
C ALA A 100 20.57 9.70 1.63
N SER A 101 19.28 9.37 1.45
CA SER A 101 18.77 8.20 0.72
C SER A 101 17.24 8.29 0.75
N PRO A 102 16.54 8.43 -0.39
CA PRO A 102 15.10 8.53 -0.36
C PRO A 102 14.48 7.20 0.10
N SER A 103 13.61 7.25 1.10
CA SER A 103 12.78 6.12 1.51
C SER A 103 11.30 6.46 1.25
N ILE A 104 10.56 5.50 0.73
CA ILE A 104 9.12 5.64 0.48
C ILE A 104 8.34 4.78 1.47
N VAL A 105 7.14 5.19 1.82
CA VAL A 105 6.21 4.35 2.58
C VAL A 105 5.11 3.88 1.66
N VAL A 106 4.84 2.58 1.69
CA VAL A 106 3.83 1.94 0.85
C VAL A 106 2.82 1.18 1.70
N ARG A 107 1.60 1.10 1.21
CA ARG A 107 0.52 0.26 1.72
C ARG A 107 0.31 -0.87 0.73
N VAL A 108 0.37 -2.11 1.20
CA VAL A 108 0.34 -3.31 0.37
C VAL A 108 -0.85 -4.17 0.76
N TRP A 109 -1.62 -4.61 -0.22
CA TRP A 109 -2.63 -5.65 -0.06
C TRP A 109 -2.13 -6.93 -0.71
N VAL A 110 -2.28 -8.03 0.01
CA VAL A 110 -1.82 -9.35 -0.40
C VAL A 110 -2.99 -10.32 -0.48
N MET A 111 -2.91 -11.20 -1.47
CA MET A 111 -3.80 -12.32 -1.65
C MET A 111 -3.49 -13.44 -0.64
N PRO A 112 -4.38 -14.43 -0.46
CA PRO A 112 -4.10 -15.61 0.37
C PRO A 112 -2.87 -16.40 -0.08
N ASP A 113 -2.52 -16.38 -1.38
CA ASP A 113 -1.31 -17.00 -1.94
C ASP A 113 -0.03 -16.17 -1.72
N GLY A 114 -0.15 -15.02 -1.04
CA GLY A 114 0.96 -14.13 -0.71
C GLY A 114 1.36 -13.16 -1.79
N LYS A 115 0.67 -13.14 -2.92
CA LYS A 115 0.95 -12.20 -4.00
C LYS A 115 0.37 -10.83 -3.70
N VAL A 116 1.09 -9.79 -4.10
CA VAL A 116 0.62 -8.41 -4.04
C VAL A 116 -0.51 -8.22 -5.05
N GLN A 117 -1.67 -7.81 -4.56
CA GLN A 117 -2.83 -7.46 -5.39
C GLN A 117 -2.92 -5.96 -5.64
N ARG A 118 -2.54 -5.15 -4.64
CA ARG A 118 -2.62 -3.68 -4.72
C ARG A 118 -1.48 -3.08 -3.94
N ILE A 119 -0.97 -1.96 -4.45
CA ILE A 119 -0.01 -1.12 -3.75
C ILE A 119 -0.44 0.34 -3.83
N GLU A 120 -0.21 1.07 -2.76
CA GLU A 120 -0.40 2.53 -2.71
C GLU A 120 0.83 3.17 -2.08
N LEU A 121 1.24 4.33 -2.60
CA LEU A 121 2.33 5.10 -2.02
C LEU A 121 1.75 6.20 -1.14
N GLU A 122 2.33 6.38 0.05
CA GLU A 122 1.98 7.51 0.89
C GLU A 122 2.76 8.75 0.45
N GLY A 123 2.04 9.76 -0.04
CA GLY A 123 2.61 11.08 -0.35
C GLY A 123 3.28 11.21 -1.72
N LEU A 124 3.14 10.22 -2.61
CA LEU A 124 3.55 10.33 -4.02
C LEU A 124 2.33 10.49 -4.94
N ASP A 125 2.57 11.06 -6.13
CA ASP A 125 1.55 11.28 -7.16
C ASP A 125 1.15 9.96 -7.85
N ASP A 126 0.02 9.98 -8.57
CA ASP A 126 -0.61 8.79 -9.15
C ASP A 126 0.28 8.08 -10.20
N ASP A 127 1.07 8.83 -10.98
CA ASP A 127 1.98 8.26 -12.00
C ASP A 127 3.07 7.38 -11.38
N ALA A 128 3.74 7.87 -10.33
CA ALA A 128 4.76 7.10 -9.61
C ALA A 128 4.14 5.85 -8.93
N SER A 129 2.88 5.95 -8.52
CA SER A 129 2.13 4.82 -7.98
C SER A 129 1.80 3.76 -9.02
N HIS A 130 1.53 4.17 -10.26
CA HIS A 130 1.27 3.27 -11.39
C HIS A 130 2.52 2.50 -11.81
N ASP A 131 3.67 3.17 -11.95
CA ASP A 131 4.95 2.50 -12.27
C ASP A 131 5.33 1.48 -11.18
N LEU A 132 5.15 1.84 -9.90
CA LEU A 132 5.40 0.93 -8.80
C LEU A 132 4.45 -0.27 -8.83
N SER A 133 3.16 -0.03 -9.07
CA SER A 133 2.15 -1.09 -9.16
C SER A 133 2.50 -2.08 -10.28
N THR A 134 2.91 -1.59 -11.44
CA THR A 134 3.32 -2.41 -12.59
C THR A 134 4.53 -3.29 -12.27
N LEU A 135 5.45 -2.80 -11.43
CA LEU A 135 6.65 -3.54 -11.04
C LEU A 135 6.37 -4.64 -10.00
N LEU A 136 5.45 -4.39 -9.05
CA LEU A 136 5.31 -5.17 -7.82
C LEU A 136 4.04 -6.03 -7.75
N ILE A 137 2.99 -5.74 -8.53
CA ILE A 137 1.78 -6.58 -8.55
C ILE A 137 2.12 -7.98 -9.09
N GLY A 138 1.56 -9.00 -8.45
CA GLY A 138 1.77 -10.41 -8.81
C GLY A 138 3.04 -11.03 -8.24
N ASP A 139 3.93 -10.25 -7.66
CA ASP A 139 5.08 -10.73 -6.89
C ASP A 139 4.66 -11.04 -5.43
N GLY A 140 5.40 -11.88 -4.71
CA GLY A 140 4.96 -12.38 -3.39
C GLY A 140 5.92 -13.39 -2.76
N VAL A 141 5.60 -13.81 -1.53
CA VAL A 141 6.52 -14.63 -0.69
C VAL A 141 5.87 -15.90 -0.11
N GLY A 142 4.91 -16.48 -0.84
CA GLY A 142 4.16 -17.65 -0.40
C GLY A 142 3.01 -17.29 0.56
N SER A 143 2.27 -18.28 1.04
CA SER A 143 0.98 -18.08 1.70
C SER A 143 0.96 -17.01 2.80
N THR A 144 -0.08 -16.17 2.77
CA THR A 144 -0.34 -15.13 3.76
C THR A 144 -0.78 -15.76 5.09
N PRO A 145 -0.20 -15.35 6.24
CA PRO A 145 -0.66 -15.79 7.56
C PRO A 145 -2.14 -15.48 7.80
N LEU A 146 -2.82 -16.35 8.55
CA LEU A 146 -4.22 -16.17 8.92
C LEU A 146 -4.42 -14.90 9.77
N ASP A 147 -5.56 -14.23 9.55
CA ASP A 147 -6.01 -13.03 10.26
C ASP A 147 -5.02 -11.85 10.24
N MET A 148 -4.05 -11.86 9.32
CA MET A 148 -3.08 -10.77 9.20
C MET A 148 -3.78 -9.48 8.71
N PRO A 149 -3.72 -8.38 9.48
CA PRO A 149 -4.41 -7.14 9.14
C PRO A 149 -3.81 -6.51 7.87
N GLN A 150 -4.70 -5.99 7.03
CA GLN A 150 -4.35 -5.31 5.78
C GLN A 150 -4.93 -3.89 5.74
N PRO A 151 -4.27 -2.93 5.06
CA PRO A 151 -3.02 -3.08 4.32
C PRO A 151 -1.79 -3.16 5.20
N LEU A 152 -0.75 -3.85 4.71
CA LEU A 152 0.57 -3.83 5.31
C LEU A 152 1.26 -2.51 4.95
N ARG A 153 1.62 -1.73 5.97
CA ARG A 153 2.33 -0.47 5.79
C ARG A 153 3.83 -0.71 6.02
N MET A 154 4.63 -0.52 4.98
CA MET A 154 6.08 -0.80 5.02
C MET A 154 6.90 0.33 4.41
N ARG A 155 8.12 0.51 4.92
CA ARG A 155 9.07 1.50 4.41
C ARG A 155 10.08 0.82 3.49
N LEU A 156 10.13 1.24 2.24
CA LEU A 156 11.07 0.74 1.24
C LEU A 156 12.18 1.77 1.05
N SER A 157 13.43 1.30 1.01
CA SER A 157 14.60 2.15 0.78
C SER A 157 14.93 2.14 -0.70
N LEU A 158 15.14 3.32 -1.29
CA LEU A 158 15.64 3.46 -2.65
C LEU A 158 17.14 3.61 -2.55
N ARG A 159 17.83 2.48 -2.62
CA ARG A 159 19.29 2.52 -2.76
C ARG A 159 19.60 2.97 -4.18
N PRO A 160 20.33 4.07 -4.38
CA PRO A 160 20.85 4.38 -5.69
C PRO A 160 21.74 3.21 -6.13
N LYS A 161 21.68 2.87 -7.41
CA LYS A 161 22.70 2.01 -8.04
C LYS A 161 24.05 2.68 -7.75
N THR A 162 24.82 2.15 -6.82
CA THR A 162 26.28 2.30 -6.88
C THR A 162 26.65 1.66 -8.21
N ARG A 163 26.88 2.48 -9.23
CA ARG A 163 27.69 2.07 -10.37
C ARG A 163 29.00 1.65 -9.73
N VAL A 164 29.20 0.35 -9.58
CA VAL A 164 30.53 -0.20 -9.36
C VAL A 164 31.22 0.11 -10.69
N GLU A 165 31.96 1.21 -10.70
CA GLU A 165 32.98 1.44 -11.71
C GLU A 165 34.03 0.35 -11.47
N ASP A 166 34.17 -0.55 -12.44
CA ASP A 166 35.37 -1.37 -12.62
C ASP A 166 36.27 -0.65 -13.63
#